data_AF-A0A9P5L332-F1
#
_entry.id   AF-A0A9P5L332-F1
#
_cell.length_a   1.000
_cell.length_b   1.000
_cell.length_c   1.000
_cell.angle_alpha   90.00
_cell.angle_beta   90.00
_cell.angle_gamma   90.00
#
_symmetry.space_group_name_H-M   'P 1'
#
loop_
_entity.id
_entity.type
_entity.pdbx_description
1 polymer ?
#
loop_
_entity_poly.entity_id
_entity_poly.type
_entity_poly.pdbx_seq_one_letter_code
_entity_poly.pdbx_strand_id
1 'polypeptide(L)'
;MANLLHRLIAVRTEEKDDAALERDLLDLPHAIPSPNNEQLELLIQLRVRAAERPYLRRMTLRVAAHQMSYLEGMINDDASSDILVLRTLEHIMANLMHRLIALREEEEADVALEEDLWHQVTG
;
A
#
# COMPACT_ATOMS: atom_id res chain seq x y z
N MET A 1 28.26 63.76 48.12
CA MET A 1 27.94 62.45 48.71
C MET A 1 26.49 62.10 48.39
N ALA A 2 26.29 60.91 47.85
CA ALA A 2 25.02 60.18 47.68
C ALA A 2 23.91 60.82 46.83
N ASN A 3 23.80 60.44 45.55
CA ASN A 3 22.61 59.72 45.04
C ASN A 3 22.68 59.39 43.54
N LEU A 4 23.79 58.82 43.07
CA LEU A 4 23.89 58.23 41.72
C LEU A 4 23.40 56.75 41.67
N LEU A 5 22.67 56.28 42.68
CA LEU A 5 22.25 54.88 42.80
C LEU A 5 20.74 54.63 42.68
N HIS A 6 19.91 55.66 42.43
CA HIS A 6 18.44 55.50 42.37
C HIS A 6 17.81 55.59 40.97
N ARG A 7 18.58 55.88 39.91
CA ARG A 7 18.05 55.95 38.53
C ARG A 7 18.40 54.76 37.64
N LEU A 8 19.01 53.71 38.22
CA LEU A 8 19.22 52.41 37.57
C LEU A 8 18.05 51.42 37.79
N ILE A 9 16.95 51.89 38.42
CA ILE A 9 15.75 51.08 38.70
C ILE A 9 14.56 51.50 37.81
N ALA A 10 14.68 52.59 37.03
CA ALA A 10 13.61 53.09 36.14
C ALA A 10 13.74 52.64 34.67
N VAL A 11 14.63 51.69 34.35
CA VAL A 11 14.75 51.08 33.01
C VAL A 11 14.27 49.61 33.03
N ARG A 12 13.85 49.08 34.19
CA ARG A 12 13.54 47.66 34.37
C ARG A 12 12.04 47.34 34.49
N THR A 13 11.17 48.16 33.92
CA THR A 13 9.71 47.95 33.95
C THR A 13 9.01 48.20 32.61
N GLU A 14 9.74 48.28 31.49
CA GLU A 14 9.16 48.31 30.13
C GLU A 14 9.73 47.19 29.25
N GLU A 15 10.21 46.11 29.85
CA GLU A 15 10.71 44.92 29.14
C GLU A 15 10.00 43.68 29.68
N LYS A 16 8.67 43.77 29.83
CA LYS A 16 7.86 42.65 30.34
C LYS A 16 6.54 42.41 29.61
N ASP A 17 6.27 43.16 28.54
CA ASP A 17 5.05 43.01 27.74
C ASP A 17 5.28 42.50 26.31
N ASP A 18 6.53 42.50 25.79
CA ASP A 18 6.81 41.98 24.44
C ASP A 18 7.21 40.50 24.41
N ALA A 19 7.49 39.88 25.56
CA ALA A 19 7.83 38.45 25.65
C ALA A 19 6.60 37.53 25.78
N ALA A 20 5.38 38.09 25.85
CA ALA A 20 4.14 37.34 26.03
C ALA A 20 3.40 37.04 24.72
N LEU A 21 3.79 37.67 23.60
CA LEU A 21 3.12 37.53 22.31
C LEU A 21 3.84 36.61 21.30
N GLU A 22 5.03 36.10 21.63
CA GLU A 22 5.77 35.14 20.80
C GLU A 22 5.62 33.66 21.24
N ARG A 23 4.75 33.37 22.22
CA ARG A 23 4.60 32.02 22.78
C ARG A 23 3.39 31.21 22.29
N ASP A 24 2.57 31.75 21.40
CA ASP A 24 1.38 31.06 20.86
C ASP A 24 1.52 30.63 19.38
N LEU A 25 2.73 30.71 18.81
CA LEU A 25 3.04 30.23 17.46
C LEU A 25 4.17 29.19 17.45
N LEU A 26 4.31 28.43 18.54
CA LEU A 26 4.96 27.12 18.46
C LEU A 26 3.96 26.18 17.77
N ASP A 27 3.96 26.26 16.44
CA ASP A 27 3.62 25.14 15.56
C ASP A 27 4.45 23.95 16.08
N LEU A 28 3.86 23.16 17.00
CA LEU A 28 4.41 21.86 17.34
C LEU A 28 4.56 21.17 15.98
N PRO A 29 5.78 20.71 15.61
CA PRO A 29 5.92 19.93 14.40
C PRO A 29 4.93 18.79 14.53
N HIS A 30 3.91 18.77 13.67
CA HIS A 30 2.92 17.70 13.67
C HIS A 30 3.73 16.42 13.55
N ALA A 31 3.73 15.62 14.61
CA ALA A 31 4.52 14.40 14.65
C ALA A 31 4.10 13.57 13.45
N ILE A 32 5.05 13.26 12.56
CA ILE A 32 4.77 12.46 11.38
C ILE A 32 4.19 11.14 11.88
N PRO A 33 2.95 10.79 11.50
CA PRO A 33 2.36 9.53 11.91
C PRO A 33 3.26 8.39 11.45
N SER A 34 3.74 7.59 12.40
CA SER A 34 4.65 6.48 12.12
C SER A 34 3.98 5.17 12.51
N PRO A 35 3.98 4.16 11.63
CA PRO A 35 3.51 2.83 11.99
C PRO A 35 4.34 2.27 13.15
N ASN A 36 3.67 1.51 14.01
CA ASN A 36 4.34 0.70 15.03
C ASN A 36 5.03 -0.52 14.38
N ASN A 37 5.78 -1.31 15.16
CA ASN A 37 6.54 -2.44 14.63
C ASN A 37 5.65 -3.51 13.96
N GLU A 38 4.46 -3.78 14.51
CA GLU A 38 3.53 -4.77 13.96
C GLU A 38 2.94 -4.30 12.63
N GLN A 39 2.51 -3.03 12.57
CA GLN A 39 2.03 -2.39 11.35
C GLN A 39 3.12 -2.36 10.27
N LEU A 40 4.36 -2.05 10.65
CA LEU A 40 5.50 -2.06 9.74
C LEU A 40 5.77 -3.46 9.18
N GLU A 41 5.70 -4.49 10.01
CA GLU A 41 5.86 -5.88 9.57
C GLU A 41 4.77 -6.27 8.55
N LEU A 42 3.52 -5.92 8.81
CA LEU A 42 2.41 -6.17 7.87
C LEU A 42 2.60 -5.43 6.55
N LEU A 43 3.01 -4.16 6.58
CA LEU A 43 3.31 -3.38 5.37
C LEU A 43 4.46 -4.00 4.56
N ILE A 44 5.48 -4.54 5.23
CA ILE A 44 6.57 -5.27 4.56
C ILE A 44 6.02 -6.55 3.90
N GLN A 45 5.18 -7.31 4.59
CA GLN A 45 4.56 -8.51 4.01
C GLN A 45 3.68 -8.18 2.80
N LEU A 46 2.88 -7.12 2.87
CA LEU A 46 2.08 -6.60 1.75
C LEU A 46 2.97 -6.21 0.56
N ARG A 47 4.10 -5.54 0.82
CA ARG A 47 5.08 -5.15 -0.20
C ARG A 47 5.68 -6.36 -0.90
N VAL A 48 6.05 -7.40 -0.15
CA VAL A 48 6.58 -8.66 -0.70
C VAL A 48 5.54 -9.32 -1.60
N ARG A 49 4.30 -9.47 -1.12
CA ARG A 49 3.21 -10.07 -1.92
C ARG A 49 2.94 -9.25 -3.19
N ALA A 50 2.88 -7.92 -3.09
CA ALA A 50 2.72 -7.04 -4.25
C ALA A 50 3.84 -7.20 -5.29
N ALA A 51 5.07 -7.44 -4.86
CA ALA A 51 6.21 -7.70 -5.75
C ALA A 51 6.10 -9.04 -6.50
N GLU A 52 5.43 -10.04 -5.91
CA GLU A 52 5.22 -11.35 -6.53
C GLU A 52 4.04 -11.36 -7.53
N ARG A 53 3.05 -10.47 -7.39
CA ARG A 53 1.84 -10.43 -8.24
C ARG A 53 2.13 -10.40 -9.76
N PRO A 54 3.06 -9.58 -10.28
CA PRO A 54 3.34 -9.57 -11.72
C PRO A 54 3.84 -10.93 -12.22
N TYR A 55 4.61 -11.64 -11.40
CA TYR A 55 5.08 -12.98 -11.72
C TYR A 55 3.91 -13.98 -11.73
N LEU A 56 3.05 -13.98 -10.70
CA LEU A 56 1.90 -14.87 -10.62
C LEU A 56 0.93 -14.69 -11.80
N ARG A 57 0.62 -13.44 -12.17
CA ARG A 57 -0.20 -13.13 -13.36
C ARG A 57 0.43 -13.70 -14.64
N ARG A 58 1.72 -13.45 -14.85
CA ARG A 58 2.44 -13.98 -16.03
C ARG A 58 2.47 -15.50 -16.04
N MET A 59 2.65 -16.14 -14.88
CA MET A 59 2.68 -17.59 -14.79
C MET A 59 1.31 -18.19 -15.12
N THR A 60 0.23 -17.63 -14.60
CA THR A 60 -1.15 -18.03 -14.92
C THR A 60 -1.43 -17.93 -16.42
N LEU A 61 -1.01 -16.83 -17.06
CA LEU A 61 -1.13 -16.66 -18.52
C LEU A 61 -0.29 -17.66 -19.31
N ARG A 62 0.95 -17.95 -18.85
CA ARG A 62 1.83 -18.94 -19.50
C ARG A 62 1.25 -20.34 -19.44
N VAL A 63 0.66 -20.74 -18.30
CA VAL A 63 0.00 -22.05 -18.17
C VAL A 63 -1.15 -22.15 -19.16
N ALA A 64 -2.03 -21.15 -19.21
CA ALA A 64 -3.13 -21.15 -20.16
C ALA A 64 -2.66 -21.17 -21.62
N ALA A 65 -1.64 -20.38 -21.97
CA ALA A 65 -1.06 -20.38 -23.31
C ALA A 65 -0.49 -21.76 -23.70
N HIS A 66 0.18 -22.44 -22.76
CA HIS A 66 0.69 -23.79 -23.00
C HIS A 66 -0.45 -24.80 -23.23
N GLN A 67 -1.52 -24.72 -22.43
CA GLN A 67 -2.69 -25.58 -22.60
C GLN A 67 -3.43 -25.30 -23.91
N MET A 68 -3.51 -24.05 -24.35
CA MET A 68 -4.07 -23.68 -25.65
C MET A 68 -3.25 -24.22 -26.81
N SER A 69 -1.92 -24.28 -26.69
CA SER A 69 -1.07 -24.92 -27.71
C SER A 69 -1.31 -26.43 -27.80
N TYR A 70 -1.59 -27.10 -26.66
CA TYR A 70 -2.01 -28.51 -26.68
C TYR A 70 -3.38 -28.68 -27.36
N LEU A 71 -4.34 -27.80 -27.05
CA LEU A 71 -5.64 -27.78 -27.70
C LEU A 71 -5.53 -27.58 -29.22
N GLU A 72 -4.64 -26.71 -29.68
CA GLU A 72 -4.34 -26.54 -31.11
C GLU A 72 -3.83 -27.83 -31.74
N GLY A 73 -3.00 -28.59 -31.03
CA GLY A 73 -2.59 -29.94 -31.45
C GLY A 73 -3.78 -30.89 -31.62
N MET A 74 -4.75 -30.86 -30.70
CA MET A 74 -5.96 -31.67 -30.79
C MET A 74 -6.87 -31.25 -31.95
N ILE A 75 -6.97 -29.95 -32.25
CA ILE A 75 -7.78 -29.44 -33.37
C ILE A 75 -7.23 -29.95 -34.71
N ASN A 76 -5.90 -30.07 -34.82
CA ASN A 76 -5.24 -30.55 -36.02
C ASN A 76 -5.16 -32.09 -36.12
N ASP A 77 -5.64 -32.81 -35.10
CA ASP A 77 -5.68 -34.27 -35.07
C ASP A 77 -7.05 -34.75 -35.57
N ASP A 78 -7.07 -35.35 -36.77
CA ASP A 78 -8.28 -35.90 -37.39
C ASP A 78 -8.98 -36.99 -36.55
N ALA A 79 -8.29 -37.56 -35.55
CA ALA A 79 -8.88 -38.55 -34.63
C ALA A 79 -9.58 -37.90 -33.42
N SER A 80 -9.40 -36.60 -33.18
CA SER A 80 -9.97 -35.91 -32.04
C SER A 80 -11.44 -35.53 -32.28
N SER A 81 -12.28 -35.77 -31.26
CA SER A 81 -13.70 -35.39 -31.33
C SER A 81 -13.90 -33.90 -31.05
N ASP A 82 -14.70 -33.20 -31.87
CA ASP A 82 -15.07 -31.79 -31.65
C ASP A 82 -15.62 -31.51 -30.26
N ILE A 83 -16.41 -32.45 -29.69
CA ILE A 83 -16.96 -32.32 -28.34
C ILE A 83 -15.85 -32.32 -27.29
N LEU A 84 -14.81 -33.13 -27.49
CA LEU A 84 -13.67 -33.20 -26.58
C LEU A 84 -12.85 -31.91 -26.66
N VAL A 85 -12.62 -31.40 -27.86
CA VAL A 85 -11.94 -30.11 -28.10
C VAL A 85 -12.68 -28.98 -27.38
N LEU A 86 -14.00 -28.88 -27.57
CA LEU A 86 -14.83 -27.85 -26.92
C LEU A 86 -14.78 -27.94 -25.39
N ARG A 87 -14.95 -29.12 -24.80
CA ARG A 87 -14.86 -29.31 -23.35
C ARG A 87 -13.48 -28.95 -22.80
N THR A 88 -12.44 -29.24 -23.56
CA THR A 88 -11.06 -28.92 -23.18
C THR A 88 -10.85 -27.41 -23.20
N LEU A 89 -11.33 -26.72 -24.24
CA LEU A 89 -11.32 -25.26 -24.31
C LEU A 89 -12.05 -24.62 -23.13
N GLU A 90 -13.28 -25.07 -22.85
CA GLU A 90 -14.09 -24.61 -21.72
C GLU A 90 -13.34 -24.76 -20.40
N HIS A 91 -12.70 -25.91 -20.18
CA HIS A 91 -11.93 -26.17 -18.97
C HIS A 91 -10.74 -25.23 -18.83
N ILE A 92 -9.98 -25.00 -19.90
CA ILE A 92 -8.83 -24.07 -19.91
C ILE A 92 -9.31 -22.66 -19.58
N MET A 93 -10.37 -22.19 -20.23
CA MET A 93 -10.91 -20.85 -20.00
C MET A 93 -11.44 -20.68 -18.58
N ALA A 94 -12.19 -21.65 -18.06
CA ALA A 94 -12.72 -21.60 -16.70
C ALA A 94 -11.59 -21.55 -15.66
N ASN A 95 -10.54 -22.36 -15.84
CA ASN A 95 -9.39 -22.37 -14.93
C ASN A 95 -8.62 -21.04 -14.97
N LEU A 96 -8.39 -20.50 -16.17
CA LEU A 96 -7.75 -19.19 -16.34
C LEU A 96 -8.55 -18.10 -15.64
N MET A 97 -9.86 -18.03 -15.89
CA MET A 97 -10.73 -17.02 -15.28
C MET A 97 -10.76 -17.15 -13.76
N HIS A 98 -10.91 -18.37 -13.25
CA HIS A 98 -10.91 -18.61 -11.81
C HIS A 98 -9.62 -18.14 -11.14
N ARG A 99 -8.45 -18.45 -11.72
CA ARG A 99 -7.15 -18.01 -11.19
C ARG A 99 -6.96 -16.50 -11.26
N LEU A 100 -7.39 -15.86 -12.35
CA LEU A 100 -7.27 -14.41 -12.48
C LEU A 100 -8.18 -13.66 -11.52
N ILE A 101 -9.39 -14.18 -11.27
CA ILE A 101 -10.31 -13.65 -10.26
C ILE A 101 -9.70 -13.78 -8.87
N ALA A 102 -9.21 -14.96 -8.49
CA ALA A 102 -8.58 -15.17 -7.18
C ALA A 102 -7.40 -14.20 -6.94
N LEU A 103 -6.52 -14.04 -7.94
CA LEU A 103 -5.40 -13.08 -7.86
C LEU A 103 -5.87 -11.63 -7.69
N ARG A 104 -7.01 -11.27 -8.28
CA ARG A 104 -7.59 -9.94 -8.14
C ARG A 104 -8.22 -9.75 -6.76
N GLU A 105 -8.96 -10.74 -6.26
CA GLU A 105 -9.57 -10.70 -4.93
C GLU A 105 -8.51 -10.59 -3.84
N GLU A 106 -7.40 -11.32 -3.96
CA GLU A 106 -6.24 -11.19 -3.06
C GLU A 106 -5.63 -9.79 -3.11
N GLU A 107 -5.51 -9.20 -4.30
CA GLU A 107 -5.00 -7.84 -4.45
C GLU A 107 -5.94 -6.79 -3.82
N GLU A 108 -7.25 -6.94 -4.01
CA GLU A 108 -8.24 -6.04 -3.41
C GLU A 108 -8.24 -6.15 -1.89
N ALA A 109 -8.15 -7.36 -1.34
CA ALA A 109 -8.03 -7.58 0.10
C ALA A 109 -6.75 -6.96 0.67
N ASP A 110 -5.64 -7.07 -0.06
CA ASP A 110 -4.38 -6.47 0.36
C ASP A 110 -4.39 -4.94 0.31
N VAL A 111 -5.03 -4.34 -0.70
CA VAL A 111 -5.20 -2.88 -0.79
C VAL A 111 -6.08 -2.39 0.36
N ALA A 112 -7.20 -3.07 0.63
CA ALA A 112 -8.07 -2.74 1.76
C ALA A 112 -7.32 -2.83 3.09
N LEU A 113 -6.49 -3.87 3.28
CA LEU A 113 -5.66 -4.00 4.48
C LEU A 113 -4.61 -2.89 4.59
N GLU A 114 -3.96 -2.52 3.48
CA GLU A 114 -3.01 -1.41 3.46
C GLU A 114 -3.69 -0.07 3.83
N GLU A 115 -4.87 0.21 3.26
CA GLU A 115 -5.67 1.38 3.58
C GLU A 115 -6.06 1.41 5.06
N ASP A 116 -6.54 0.29 5.61
CA ASP A 116 -6.89 0.16 7.03
C ASP A 116 -5.68 0.42 7.95
N LEU A 117 -4.50 -0.11 7.59
CA LEU A 117 -3.27 0.13 8.33
C LEU A 117 -2.88 1.61 8.31
N TRP A 118 -2.97 2.28 7.16
CA TRP A 118 -2.67 3.70 7.06
C TRP A 118 -3.68 4.56 7.81
N HIS A 119 -4.97 4.23 7.76
CA HIS A 119 -6.00 4.92 8.54
C HIS A 119 -5.72 4.84 10.05
N GLN A 120 -5.31 3.67 10.55
CA GLN A 120 -4.93 3.52 11.96
C GLN A 120 -3.70 4.34 12.35
N VAL A 121 -2.77 4.55 11.41
CA VAL A 121 -1.57 5.37 11.64
C VAL A 121 -1.92 6.85 11.64
N THR A 122 -2.71 7.32 10.67
CA THR A 122 -2.92 8.77 10.47
C THR A 122 -4.06 9.36 11.28
N GLY A 123 -5.05 8.57 11.71
CA GLY A 123 -6.23 9.05 12.46
C GLY A 123 -7.29 9.68 11.58
#